data_AF-A0AAN4Z9V6-F1
#
_entry.id   AF-A0AAN4Z9V6-F1
#
_cell.length_a   1.000
_cell.length_b   1.000
_cell.length_c   1.000
_cell.angle_alpha   90.00
_cell.angle_beta   90.00
_cell.angle_gamma   90.00
#
_symmetry.space_group_name_H-M   'P 1'
#
loop_
_entity.id
_entity.type
_entity.pdbx_description
1 polymer ?
#
loop_
_entity_poly.entity_id
_entity_poly.type
_entity_poly.pdbx_seq_one_letter_code
_entity_poly.pdbx_strand_id
1 'polypeptide(L)'
;IRYWITNDLHLLVEYCKSFPVFNQLSKMDKMVLLSHMGGLQVMLTQAYYSVTNGHGSIVFPDKKIALDTDVDNSCRQSVSHL
;
A
#
# COMPACT_ATOMS: atom_id res chain seq x y z
N ILE A 1 -9.72 3.78 -4.73
CA ILE A 1 -8.66 4.40 -3.89
C ILE A 1 -9.13 4.62 -2.45
N ARG A 2 -10.04 5.57 -2.17
CA ARG A 2 -10.44 5.92 -0.79
C ARG A 2 -11.01 4.76 0.03
N TYR A 3 -11.86 3.92 -0.58
CA TYR A 3 -12.42 2.74 0.08
C TYR A 3 -11.34 1.77 0.58
N TRP A 4 -10.37 1.44 -0.28
CA TRP A 4 -9.27 0.53 0.06
C TRP A 4 -8.37 1.08 1.16
N ILE A 5 -8.08 2.39 1.15
CA ILE A 5 -7.30 3.03 2.21
C ILE A 5 -8.05 3.00 3.55
N THR A 6 -9.35 3.29 3.55
CA THR A 6 -10.16 3.22 4.78
C THR A 6 -10.24 1.80 5.32
N ASN A 7 -10.39 0.81 4.44
CA ASN A 7 -10.45 -0.59 4.83
C ASN A 7 -9.11 -1.09 5.41
N ASP A 8 -7.98 -0.73 4.79
CA ASP A 8 -6.64 -1.02 5.30
C ASP A 8 -6.41 -0.38 6.67
N LEU A 9 -6.84 0.87 6.87
CA LEU A 9 -6.73 1.55 8.15
C LEU A 9 -7.59 0.88 9.23
N HIS A 10 -8.80 0.44 8.87
CA HIS A 10 -9.67 -0.29 9.80
C HIS A 10 -9.06 -1.64 10.19
N LEU A 11 -8.56 -2.40 9.22
CA LEU A 11 -7.87 -3.66 9.45
C LEU A 11 -6.63 -3.48 10.34
N LEU A 12 -5.84 -2.45 10.08
CA LEU A 12 -4.67 -2.08 10.88
C LEU A 12 -5.04 -1.79 12.34
N VAL A 13 -6.12 -1.04 12.56
CA VAL A 13 -6.60 -0.74 13.92
C VAL A 13 -7.00 -2.01 14.67
N GLU A 14 -7.77 -2.89 14.03
CA GLU A 14 -8.16 -4.17 14.64
C GLU A 14 -6.95 -5.08 14.87
N TYR A 15 -5.99 -5.09 13.96
CA TYR A 15 -4.74 -5.81 14.12
C TYR A 15 -3.92 -5.29 15.31
N CYS A 16 -3.80 -3.97 15.46
CA CYS A 16 -3.11 -3.38 16.62
C CYS A 16 -3.80 -3.74 17.94
N LYS A 17 -5.14 -3.79 17.99
CA LYS A 17 -5.90 -4.20 19.18
C LYS A 17 -5.66 -5.66 19.58
N SER A 18 -5.24 -6.51 18.66
CA SER A 18 -4.89 -7.90 18.98
C SER A 18 -3.65 -8.01 19.89
N PHE A 19 -2.79 -6.98 19.92
CA PHE A 19 -1.59 -6.99 20.75
C PHE A 19 -1.89 -6.55 22.18
N PRO A 20 -1.58 -7.39 23.20
CA PRO A 20 -1.81 -7.03 24.60
C PRO A 20 -0.99 -5.82 25.05
N VAL A 21 0.19 -5.61 24.44
CA VAL A 21 1.05 -4.45 24.71
C VAL A 21 0.40 -3.16 24.20
N PHE A 22 -0.18 -3.18 22.99
CA PHE A 22 -0.87 -2.02 22.43
C PHE A 22 -2.10 -1.63 23.25
N ASN A 23 -2.78 -2.60 23.86
CA ASN A 23 -3.93 -2.32 24.73
C ASN A 23 -3.53 -1.63 26.03
N GLN A 24 -2.31 -1.81 26.51
CA GLN A 24 -1.78 -1.19 27.73
C GLN A 24 -1.24 0.24 27.53
N LEU A 25 -1.03 0.68 26.28
CA LEU A 25 -0.56 2.03 25.98
C LEU A 25 -1.61 3.11 26.32
N SER A 26 -1.15 4.35 26.54
CA SER A 26 -2.06 5.49 26.71
C SER A 26 -2.82 5.79 25.41
N LYS A 27 -4.00 6.41 25.51
CA LYS A 27 -4.81 6.76 24.33
C LYS A 27 -4.04 7.66 23.36
N MET A 28 -3.16 8.51 23.86
CA MET A 28 -2.35 9.42 23.04
C MET A 28 -1.27 8.65 22.27
N ASP A 29 -0.57 7.74 22.94
CA ASP A 29 0.48 6.92 22.31
C ASP A 29 -0.11 5.99 21.25
N LYS A 30 -1.30 5.43 21.49
CA LYS A 30 -2.02 4.63 20.49
C LYS A 30 -2.31 5.43 19.22
N MET A 31 -2.73 6.69 19.36
CA MET A 31 -3.04 7.55 18.20
C MET A 31 -1.78 7.96 17.43
N VAL A 32 -0.68 8.25 18.13
CA VAL A 32 0.61 8.55 17.49
C VAL A 32 1.12 7.32 16.74
N LEU A 33 1.10 6.15 17.37
CA LEU A 33 1.56 4.91 16.75
C LEU A 33 0.73 4.55 15.51
N LEU A 34 -0.60 4.68 15.60
CA LEU A 34 -1.51 4.45 14.47
C LEU A 34 -1.28 5.43 13.32
N SER A 35 -1.00 6.70 13.62
CA SER A 35 -0.70 7.71 12.59
C SER A 35 0.56 7.36 11.80
N HIS A 36 1.62 6.93 12.50
CA HIS A 36 2.86 6.51 11.85
C HIS A 36 2.71 5.19 11.08
N MET A 37 2.05 4.19 11.68
CA MET A 37 1.79 2.90 11.04
C MET A 37 0.87 3.02 9.82
N GLY A 38 -0.16 3.89 9.86
CA GLY A 38 -1.08 4.09 8.75
C GLY A 38 -0.39 4.57 7.47
N GLY A 39 0.60 5.46 7.59
CA GLY A 39 1.41 5.89 6.44
C GLY A 39 2.28 4.77 5.87
N LEU A 40 2.92 3.99 6.73
CA LEU A 40 3.75 2.83 6.33
C LEU A 40 2.92 1.72 5.69
N GLN A 41 1.73 1.43 6.25
CA GLN A 41 0.84 0.39 5.76
C GLN A 41 0.47 0.63 4.29
N VAL A 42 0.13 1.86 3.91
CA VAL A 42 -0.20 2.20 2.52
C VAL A 42 0.98 1.93 1.59
N MET A 43 2.20 2.32 1.99
CA MET A 43 3.40 2.05 1.20
C MET A 43 3.68 0.54 1.08
N LEU A 44 3.49 -0.21 2.16
CA LEU A 44 3.72 -1.66 2.19
C LEU A 44 2.72 -2.41 1.32
N THR A 45 1.44 -2.05 1.40
CA THR A 45 0.37 -2.61 0.56
C THR A 45 0.69 -2.38 -0.92
N GLN A 46 1.11 -1.16 -1.29
CA GLN A 46 1.48 -0.85 -2.67
C GLN A 46 2.75 -1.59 -3.12
N ALA A 47 3.75 -1.72 -2.26
CA ALA A 47 4.95 -2.50 -2.55
C ALA A 47 4.61 -3.99 -2.78
N TYR A 48 3.77 -4.58 -1.94
CA TYR A 48 3.38 -5.99 -2.06
C TYR A 48 2.63 -6.29 -3.38
N TYR A 49 1.67 -5.44 -3.77
CA TYR A 49 0.88 -5.66 -4.99
C TYR A 49 1.60 -5.24 -6.28
N SER A 50 2.59 -4.35 -6.21
CA SER A 50 3.39 -3.95 -7.38
C SER A 50 4.45 -4.99 -7.76
N VAL A 51 4.90 -5.84 -6.82
CA VAL A 51 5.88 -6.91 -7.10
C VAL A 51 5.42 -7.85 -8.22
N THR A 52 4.12 -8.15 -8.30
CA THR A 52 3.58 -9.05 -9.33
C THR A 52 3.30 -8.38 -10.67
N ASN A 53 3.28 -7.04 -10.75
CA ASN A 53 2.81 -6.29 -11.92
C ASN A 53 3.90 -5.43 -12.61
N GLY A 54 5.15 -5.50 -12.14
CA GLY A 54 6.27 -4.77 -12.74
C GLY A 54 6.41 -3.32 -12.26
N HIS A 55 7.62 -2.76 -12.42
CA HIS A 55 7.96 -1.41 -12.00
C HIS A 55 7.03 -0.37 -12.64
N GLY A 56 6.46 0.54 -11.84
CA GLY A 56 5.67 1.68 -12.33
C GLY A 56 4.16 1.51 -12.31
N SER A 57 3.63 0.38 -11.78
CA SER A 57 2.19 0.16 -11.61
C SER A 57 1.76 0.20 -10.15
N ILE A 58 0.75 1.02 -9.84
CA ILE A 58 0.05 1.02 -8.54
C ILE A 58 -1.17 0.13 -8.69
N VAL A 59 -1.14 -1.07 -8.12
CA VAL A 59 -2.20 -2.06 -8.25
C VAL A 59 -2.93 -2.21 -6.93
N PHE A 60 -4.24 -1.95 -6.96
CA PHE A 60 -5.09 -2.17 -5.79
C PHE A 60 -5.40 -3.68 -5.62
N PRO A 61 -5.80 -4.11 -4.40
CA PRO A 61 -6.15 -5.51 -4.11
C PRO A 61 -7.31 -6.08 -4.95
N ASP A 62 -8.10 -5.23 -5.63
CA ASP A 62 -9.11 -5.63 -6.63
C ASP A 62 -8.55 -5.85 -8.04
N LYS A 63 -7.21 -5.82 -8.18
CA LYS A 63 -6.48 -5.86 -9.47
C LYS A 63 -6.75 -4.67 -10.38
N LYS A 64 -7.40 -3.59 -9.90
CA LYS A 64 -7.52 -2.35 -10.68
C LYS A 64 -6.22 -1.57 -10.60
N ILE A 65 -5.67 -1.25 -11.76
CA ILE A 65 -4.47 -0.43 -11.90
C ILE A 65 -4.88 1.04 -11.72
N ALA A 66 -4.29 1.71 -10.72
CA ALA A 66 -4.59 3.10 -10.37
C ALA A 66 -3.83 4.11 -11.22
N LEU A 67 -2.59 3.74 -11.54
CA LEU A 67 -1.63 4.47 -12.35
C LEU A 67 -0.93 3.40 -13.17
N ASP A 68 -1.28 3.34 -14.44
CA ASP A 68 -0.46 2.72 -15.47
C ASP A 68 0.42 3.86 -15.98
N THR A 69 1.61 4.01 -15.40
CA THR A 69 2.58 4.90 -16.01
C THR A 69 3.06 4.14 -17.24
N ASP A 70 2.60 4.57 -18.42
CA ASP A 70 2.99 4.10 -19.76
C ASP A 70 4.49 4.39 -20.02
N VAL A 71 5.36 3.90 -19.14
CA VAL A 71 6.82 3.94 -19.20
C VAL A 71 7.30 2.59 -19.74
N ASP A 72 6.60 2.02 -20.72
CA ASP A 72 7.08 0.86 -21.49
C ASP A 72 7.00 1.04 -23.01
N ASN A 73 6.65 2.23 -23.53
CA ASN A 73 6.67 2.46 -24.98
C ASN A 73 7.96 3.07 -25.54
N SER A 74 8.94 3.45 -24.72
CA SER A 74 10.24 3.94 -25.22
C SER A 74 11.33 2.85 -25.28
N CYS A 75 11.27 1.82 -24.43
CA CYS A 75 12.29 0.75 -24.44
C CYS A 75 11.94 -0.42 -25.38
N ARG A 76 10.66 -0.67 -25.69
CA ARG A 76 10.26 -1.73 -26.62
C ARG A 76 10.45 -1.39 -28.10
N GLN A 77 10.49 -0.11 -28.49
CA GLN A 77 10.71 0.27 -29.89
C GLN A 77 12.17 0.18 -30.35
N SER A 78 13.13 -0.01 -29.43
CA SER A 78 14.55 -0.09 -29.81
C SER A 78 15.01 -1.52 -30.16
N VAL A 79 14.20 -2.55 -29.89
CA VAL A 79 14.58 -3.96 -30.11
C VAL A 79 13.92 -4.57 -31.35
N SER A 80 12.95 -3.87 -31.96
CA SER A 80 12.24 -4.35 -33.16
C SER A 80 12.81 -3.80 -34.49
N HIS A 81 13.95 -3.10 -34.45
CA HIS A 81 14.63 -2.54 -35.63
C HIS A 81 16.11 -2.94 -35.72
N LEU A 82 16.44 -4.19 -35.35
CA LEU A 82 17.72 -4.84 -35.69
C LEU A 82 17.45 -6.26 -36.22
#